data_AF-G0QIC7-F1
#
_entry.id   AF-G0QIC7-F1
#
_cell.length_a   1.000
_cell.length_b   1.000
_cell.length_c   1.000
_cell.angle_alpha   90.00
_cell.angle_beta   90.00
_cell.angle_gamma   90.00
#
_symmetry.space_group_name_H-M   'P 1'
#
loop_
_entity.id
_entity.type
_entity.pdbx_description
1 polymer ?
#
loop_
_entity_poly.entity_id
_entity_poly.type
_entity_poly.pdbx_seq_one_letter_code
_entity_poly.pdbx_strand_id
1 'polypeptide(L)'
;MKKLHETSNITSVSLNVDPNEDQQQIVQHTEENGFNWRYAVSGSSLTKSLVDEYGASIANPPSAPVVVVCENTSERLQNGVKPASKIKNEVERIC
;
A
#
# COMPACT_ATOMS: atom_id res chain seq x y z
N MET A 1 0.28 -8.03 -5.17
CA MET A 1 0.92 -8.40 -3.89
C MET A 1 1.04 -9.91 -3.67
N LYS A 2 0.01 -10.74 -3.93
CA LYS A 2 0.09 -12.21 -3.76
C LYS A 2 1.41 -12.88 -4.19
N LYS A 3 1.82 -12.71 -5.45
CA LYS A 3 3.10 -13.25 -5.98
C LYS A 3 4.35 -12.74 -5.25
N LEU A 4 4.31 -11.50 -4.73
CA LEU A 4 5.40 -10.95 -3.92
C LEU A 4 5.55 -11.74 -2.62
N HIS A 5 4.43 -11.97 -1.91
CA HIS A 5 4.43 -12.71 -0.65
C HIS A 5 4.79 -14.19 -0.81
N GLU A 6 4.46 -14.81 -1.95
CA GLU A 6 4.84 -16.19 -2.26
C GLU A 6 6.35 -16.34 -2.51
N THR A 7 7.06 -15.27 -2.87
CA THR A 7 8.46 -15.32 -3.35
C THR A 7 9.44 -14.48 -2.54
N SER A 8 8.98 -13.89 -1.43
CA SER A 8 9.79 -13.03 -0.56
C SER A 8 9.20 -12.93 0.86
N ASN A 9 10.04 -12.56 1.82
CA ASN A 9 9.61 -12.28 3.21
C ASN A 9 9.12 -10.82 3.37
N ILE A 10 8.46 -10.27 2.36
CA ILE A 10 7.93 -8.91 2.39
C ILE A 10 6.48 -8.95 2.88
N THR A 11 6.15 -8.07 3.83
CA THR A 11 4.77 -7.83 4.26
C THR A 11 4.21 -6.60 3.56
N SER A 12 2.97 -6.66 3.08
CA SER A 12 2.24 -5.47 2.61
C SER A 12 1.04 -5.13 3.49
N VAL A 13 0.80 -3.83 3.67
CA VAL A 13 -0.43 -3.29 4.23
C VAL A 13 -1.07 -2.37 3.20
N SER A 14 -2.32 -2.62 2.85
CA SER A 14 -3.13 -1.72 2.03
C SER A 14 -3.91 -0.77 2.94
N LEU A 15 -3.77 0.52 2.69
CA LEU A 15 -4.50 1.56 3.42
C LEU A 15 -5.71 2.00 2.59
N ASN A 16 -6.92 1.80 3.12
CA ASN A 16 -8.10 2.45 2.56
C ASN A 16 -8.09 3.92 2.98
N VAL A 17 -8.13 4.83 2.02
CA VAL A 17 -8.16 6.28 2.22
C VAL A 17 -9.51 6.91 1.88
N ASP A 18 -10.47 6.11 1.38
CA ASP A 18 -11.81 6.60 1.07
C ASP A 18 -12.62 6.75 2.36
N PRO A 19 -13.00 7.98 2.75
CA PRO A 19 -13.80 8.21 3.96
C PRO A 19 -15.24 7.72 3.83
N ASN A 20 -15.69 7.34 2.63
CA ASN A 20 -17.04 6.86 2.37
C ASN A 20 -17.15 5.33 2.45
N GLU A 21 -16.02 4.61 2.58
CA GLU A 21 -16.02 3.16 2.74
C GLU A 21 -15.89 2.77 4.21
N ASP A 22 -16.78 1.89 4.67
CA ASP A 22 -16.73 1.34 6.01
C ASP A 22 -15.97 -0.01 6.08
N GLN A 23 -15.84 -0.55 7.29
CA GLN A 23 -15.14 -1.80 7.52
C GLN A 23 -15.77 -2.99 6.77
N GLN A 24 -17.09 -3.05 6.63
CA GLN A 24 -17.77 -4.16 5.95
C GLN A 24 -17.48 -4.13 4.45
N GLN A 25 -17.51 -2.95 3.83
CA GLN A 25 -17.19 -2.78 2.41
C GLN A 25 -15.75 -3.22 2.11
N ILE A 26 -14.80 -2.90 3.01
CA ILE A 26 -13.40 -3.32 2.86
C ILE A 26 -13.27 -4.84 2.99
N VAL A 27 -13.91 -5.45 3.99
CA VAL A 27 -13.88 -6.92 4.16
C VAL A 27 -14.42 -7.59 2.91
N GLN A 28 -15.59 -7.17 2.43
CA GLN A 28 -16.18 -7.70 1.21
C GLN A 28 -15.24 -7.54 0.02
N HIS A 29 -14.65 -6.36 -0.18
CA HIS A 29 -13.70 -6.12 -1.27
C HIS A 29 -12.49 -7.07 -1.20
N THR A 30 -11.94 -7.31 0.00
CA THR A 30 -10.81 -8.23 0.17
C THR A 30 -11.18 -9.68 -0.11
N GLU A 31 -12.37 -10.12 0.30
CA GLU A 31 -12.87 -11.48 0.08
C GLU A 31 -13.16 -11.73 -1.42
N GLU A 32 -13.87 -10.82 -2.08
CA GLU A 32 -14.22 -10.91 -3.50
C GLU A 32 -12.99 -11.02 -4.40
N ASN A 33 -11.91 -10.32 -4.05
CA ASN A 33 -10.68 -10.31 -4.83
C ASN A 33 -9.64 -11.36 -4.35
N GLY A 34 -9.96 -12.13 -3.31
CA GLY A 34 -9.05 -13.12 -2.73
C GLY A 34 -7.76 -12.51 -2.17
N PHE A 35 -7.86 -11.28 -1.64
CA PHE A 35 -6.75 -10.56 -1.04
C PHE A 35 -6.54 -11.03 0.40
N ASN A 36 -5.40 -11.69 0.63
CA ASN A 36 -5.08 -12.33 1.91
C ASN A 36 -4.02 -11.58 2.72
N TRP A 37 -3.72 -10.34 2.37
CA TRP A 37 -2.79 -9.48 3.11
C TRP A 37 -3.53 -8.46 3.98
N ARG A 38 -2.79 -7.71 4.78
CA ARG A 38 -3.40 -6.79 5.75
C ARG A 38 -4.02 -5.58 5.05
N TYR A 39 -5.23 -5.24 5.45
CA TYR A 39 -5.92 -4.01 5.10
C TYR A 39 -6.20 -3.20 6.36
N ALA A 40 -6.08 -1.89 6.29
CA ALA A 40 -6.43 -0.99 7.38
C ALA A 40 -7.14 0.26 6.84
N VAL A 41 -8.09 0.78 7.61
CA VAL A 41 -8.69 2.09 7.33
C VAL A 41 -7.70 3.16 7.77
N SER A 42 -7.30 4.02 6.85
CA SER A 42 -6.46 5.17 7.15
C SER A 42 -7.33 6.30 7.70
N GLY A 43 -7.17 6.58 8.99
CA GLY A 43 -7.82 7.73 9.62
C GLY A 43 -7.35 9.05 9.00
N SER A 44 -8.14 10.10 9.17
CA SER A 44 -7.87 11.43 8.59
C SER A 44 -6.49 11.98 8.96
N SER A 45 -6.01 11.76 10.18
CA SER A 45 -4.68 12.18 10.64
C SER A 45 -3.54 11.46 9.91
N LEU A 46 -3.66 10.15 9.70
CA LEU A 46 -2.66 9.36 8.96
C LEU A 46 -2.66 9.73 7.47
N THR A 47 -3.84 9.80 6.85
CA THR A 47 -3.98 10.21 5.45
C THR A 47 -3.39 11.60 5.23
N LYS A 48 -3.65 12.55 6.15
CA LYS A 48 -3.05 13.89 6.09
C LYS A 48 -1.53 13.85 6.20
N SER A 49 -0.98 13.08 7.14
CA SER A 49 0.48 12.95 7.31
C SER A 49 1.15 12.39 6.06
N LEU A 50 0.54 11.37 5.44
CA LEU A 50 1.02 10.81 4.17
C LEU A 50 1.00 11.85 3.05
N VAL A 51 -0.07 12.63 2.94
CA VAL A 51 -0.19 13.70 1.92
C VAL A 51 0.84 14.81 2.15
N ASP A 52 1.07 15.21 3.40
CA ASP A 52 2.04 16.24 3.74
C ASP A 52 3.48 15.77 3.43
N GLU A 53 3.79 14.48 3.59
CA GLU A 53 5.11 13.91 3.32
C GLU A 53 5.35 13.54 1.84
N TYR A 54 4.39 12.88 1.20
CA TYR A 54 4.55 12.31 -0.14
C TYR A 54 3.78 13.05 -1.24
N GLY A 55 2.98 14.05 -0.88
CA GLY A 55 2.11 14.78 -1.79
C GLY A 55 0.75 14.10 -2.01
N ALA A 56 -0.23 14.89 -2.46
CA ALA A 56 -1.65 14.51 -2.56
C ALA A 56 -1.93 13.22 -3.33
N SER A 57 -1.10 12.88 -4.32
CA SER A 57 -1.30 11.66 -5.12
C SER A 57 -1.13 10.36 -4.32
N ILE A 58 -0.56 10.38 -3.11
CA ILE A 58 -0.51 9.20 -2.24
C ILE A 58 -1.90 8.76 -1.75
N ALA A 59 -2.84 9.70 -1.66
CA ALA A 59 -4.22 9.45 -1.27
C ALA A 59 -5.15 9.28 -2.48
N ASN A 60 -4.60 8.94 -3.65
CA ASN A 60 -5.36 8.70 -4.88
C ASN A 60 -5.20 7.22 -5.31
N PRO A 61 -6.10 6.31 -4.88
CA PRO A 61 -5.97 4.88 -5.17
C PRO A 61 -5.79 4.52 -6.65
N PRO A 62 -6.48 5.16 -7.62
CA PRO A 62 -6.21 4.96 -9.05
C PRO A 62 -4.76 5.16 -9.49
N SER A 63 -3.97 5.95 -8.77
CA SER A 63 -2.54 6.15 -9.09
C SER A 63 -1.64 4.98 -8.64
N ALA A 64 -2.20 3.97 -7.96
CA ALA A 64 -1.51 2.82 -7.40
C ALA A 64 -0.21 3.19 -6.64
N PRO A 65 -0.30 4.10 -5.64
CA PRO A 65 0.86 4.52 -4.86
C PRO A 65 1.36 3.37 -3.98
N VAL A 66 2.68 3.26 -3.84
CA VAL A 66 3.34 2.30 -2.94
C VAL A 66 4.49 3.01 -2.24
N VAL A 67 4.56 2.87 -0.92
CA VAL A 67 5.69 3.30 -0.09
C VAL A 67 6.39 2.05 0.43
N VAL A 68 7.70 1.98 0.26
CA VAL A 68 8.53 0.99 0.92
C VAL A 68 8.95 1.56 2.27
N VAL A 69 8.80 0.77 3.33
CA VAL A 69 9.18 1.16 4.69
C VAL A 69 10.17 0.12 5.22
N CYS A 70 11.33 0.60 5.68
CA CYS A 70 12.39 -0.16 6.34
C CYS A 70 12.67 0.49 7.72
N GLU A 71 13.57 -0.08 8.53
CA GLU A 71 13.76 0.34 9.94
C GLU A 71 13.93 1.86 10.14
N ASN A 72 14.73 2.50 9.27
CA ASN A 72 15.10 3.92 9.43
C ASN A 72 14.75 4.76 8.19
N THR A 73 14.05 4.20 7.21
CA THR A 73 13.77 4.90 5.95
C THR A 73 12.44 4.49 5.37
N SER A 74 11.83 5.43 4.65
CA SER A 74 10.68 5.18 3.81
C SER A 74 10.85 5.91 2.49
N GLU A 75 10.61 5.18 1.40
CA GLU A 75 10.75 5.73 0.06
C GLU A 75 9.48 5.42 -0.75
N ARG A 76 8.90 6.47 -1.34
CA ARG A 76 7.78 6.33 -2.26
C ARG A 76 8.28 5.88 -3.62
N LEU A 77 7.68 4.80 -4.12
CA LEU A 77 7.91 4.34 -5.48
C LEU A 77 7.08 5.15 -6.49
N GLN A 78 7.53 5.20 -7.74
CA GLN A 78 6.79 5.82 -8.85
C GLN A 78 5.34 5.28 -8.94
N ASN A 79 4.37 6.12 -9.28
CA ASN A 79 2.98 5.69 -9.46
C ASN A 79 2.81 4.60 -10.53
N GLY A 80 1.69 3.88 -10.44
CA GLY A 80 1.30 2.83 -11.37
C GLY A 80 1.44 1.42 -10.81
N VAL A 81 0.76 0.47 -11.46
CA VAL A 81 0.79 -0.95 -11.09
C VAL A 81 2.19 -1.52 -11.38
N LYS A 82 2.78 -2.18 -10.39
CA LYS A 82 4.14 -2.72 -10.47
C LYS A 82 4.10 -4.26 -10.44
N PRO A 83 4.90 -4.94 -11.25
CA PRO A 83 5.08 -6.38 -11.09
C PRO A 83 5.78 -6.69 -9.77
N ALA A 84 5.53 -7.88 -9.22
CA ALA A 84 6.13 -8.31 -7.96
C ALA A 84 7.66 -8.23 -7.96
N SER A 85 8.31 -8.59 -9.07
CA SER A 85 9.77 -8.49 -9.21
C SER A 85 10.28 -7.06 -9.08
N LYS A 86 9.55 -6.07 -9.63
CA LYS A 86 9.94 -4.67 -9.51
C LYS A 86 9.86 -4.20 -8.06
N ILE A 87 8.78 -4.53 -7.35
CA ILE A 87 8.65 -4.17 -5.93
C ILE A 87 9.76 -4.83 -5.10
N LYS A 88 10.03 -6.12 -5.33
CA LYS A 88 11.11 -6.85 -4.65
C LYS A 88 12.46 -6.17 -4.85
N ASN A 89 12.83 -5.84 -6.09
CA ASN A 89 14.10 -5.18 -6.38
C ASN A 89 14.21 -3.79 -5.73
N GLU A 90 13.11 -3.03 -5.65
CA GLU A 90 13.12 -1.74 -4.96
C GLU A 90 13.28 -1.92 -3.44
N VAL A 91 12.62 -2.91 -2.83
CA VAL A 91 12.80 -3.21 -1.41
C VAL A 91 14.26 -3.60 -1.11
N GLU A 92 14.87 -4.46 -1.94
CA GLU A 92 16.28 -4.86 -1.80
C GLU A 92 17.25 -3.68 -2.00
N ARG A 93 16.87 -2.66 -2.77
CA ARG A 93 17.66 -1.43 -2.93
C ARG A 93 17.55 -0.50 -1.72
N ILE A 94 16.39 -0.45 -1.09
CA ILE A 94 16.04 0.55 -0.06
C ILE A 94 16.41 0.07 1.36
N CYS A 95 16.27 -1.22 1.69
CA CYS A 95 16.32 -1.73 3.08
C CYS A 95 17.69 -2.20 3.61
#